data_AF-A0A3D1F9V2-F1
#
_entry.id   AF-A0A3D1F9V2-F1
#
_cell.length_a   1.000
_cell.length_b   1.000
_cell.length_c   1.000
_cell.angle_alpha   90.00
_cell.angle_beta   90.00
_cell.angle_gamma   90.00
#
_symmetry.space_group_name_H-M   'P 1'
#
loop_
_entity.id
_entity.type
_entity.pdbx_description
1 polymer ?
#
loop_
_entity_poly.entity_id
_entity_poly.type
_entity_poly.pdbx_seq_one_letter_code
_entity_poly.pdbx_strand_id
1 'polypeptide(L)'
;MIGYYSDKPYSQRYPPLVGLLYPNKADFISVVGNFPSGNLVKKLAVGFKKATSFPIESAVLPGFVPGVDFSDHWSFWKEGYPAIMVTDTAFYRNAHYHQGSDTHEKLNYPSMAEIVTALKKALLDF
;
A
#
# COMPACT_ATOMS: atom_id res chain seq x y z
N MET A 1 3.15 6.82 0.13
CA MET A 1 2.20 7.64 0.93
C MET A 1 1.33 6.71 1.78
N ILE A 2 0.87 7.18 2.94
CA ILE A 2 -0.16 6.57 3.79
C ILE A 2 -1.00 7.72 4.34
N GLY A 3 -2.33 7.59 4.36
CA GLY A 3 -3.21 8.54 5.05
C GLY A 3 -4.40 9.02 4.26
N TYR A 4 -4.46 8.84 2.94
CA TYR A 4 -5.62 9.27 2.14
C TYR A 4 -6.56 8.10 1.86
N TYR A 5 -7.79 8.19 2.37
CA TYR A 5 -8.80 7.12 2.23
C TYR A 5 -10.17 7.66 1.84
N SER A 6 -10.91 6.91 1.03
CA SER A 6 -12.24 7.29 0.58
C SER A 6 -13.14 6.11 0.24
N ASP A 7 -14.31 6.06 0.87
CA ASP A 7 -15.34 5.04 0.63
C ASP A 7 -16.18 5.29 -0.65
N LYS A 8 -15.90 6.39 -1.36
CA LYS A 8 -16.61 6.73 -2.59
C LYS A 8 -16.31 5.68 -3.67
N PRO A 9 -17.32 5.17 -4.39
CA PRO A 9 -17.08 4.31 -5.54
C PRO A 9 -16.14 4.96 -6.56
N TYR A 10 -15.24 4.17 -7.13
CA TYR A 10 -14.24 4.61 -8.13
C TYR A 10 -13.23 5.66 -7.64
N SER A 11 -13.06 5.80 -6.33
CA SER A 11 -12.02 6.64 -5.72
C SER A 11 -10.61 6.06 -5.87
N GLN A 12 -10.50 4.77 -6.21
CA GLN A 12 -9.24 4.10 -6.47
C GLN A 12 -9.01 3.88 -7.97
N ARG A 13 -7.81 4.26 -8.44
CA ARG A 13 -7.33 4.00 -9.80
C ARG A 13 -6.14 3.03 -9.77
N TYR A 14 -5.72 2.56 -10.94
CA TYR A 14 -4.63 1.60 -11.06
C TYR A 14 -3.90 1.79 -12.40
N PRO A 15 -2.69 1.22 -12.55
CA PRO A 15 -2.16 0.96 -13.89
C PRO A 15 -3.14 0.14 -14.73
N PRO A 16 -3.05 0.20 -16.07
CA PRO A 16 -3.85 -0.65 -16.95
C PRO A 16 -3.81 -2.14 -16.53
N LEU A 17 -4.97 -2.81 -16.64
CA LEU A 17 -5.19 -4.23 -16.32
C LEU A 17 -5.08 -4.63 -14.84
N VAL A 18 -4.30 -3.93 -14.02
CA VAL A 18 -4.14 -4.21 -12.59
C VAL A 18 -5.50 -4.10 -11.87
N GLY A 19 -6.26 -3.04 -12.15
CA GLY A 19 -7.53 -2.78 -11.47
C GLY A 19 -8.64 -3.81 -11.66
N LEU A 20 -8.49 -4.79 -12.56
CA LEU A 20 -9.48 -5.86 -12.75
C LEU A 20 -9.56 -6.83 -11.57
N LEU A 21 -8.53 -6.87 -10.72
CA LEU A 21 -8.40 -7.80 -9.59
C LEU A 21 -8.55 -7.14 -8.22
N TYR A 22 -8.69 -5.81 -8.17
CA TYR A 22 -8.63 -5.04 -6.93
C TYR A 22 -9.88 -4.16 -6.71
N PRO A 23 -10.19 -3.76 -5.47
CA PRO A 23 -11.35 -2.92 -5.16
C PRO A 23 -11.33 -1.57 -5.89
N ASN A 24 -12.51 -1.04 -6.21
CA ASN A 24 -12.65 0.29 -6.84
C ASN A 24 -12.75 1.45 -5.83
N LYS A 25 -12.75 1.15 -4.52
CA LYS A 25 -12.72 2.14 -3.44
C LYS A 25 -11.31 2.26 -2.86
N ALA A 26 -10.98 3.45 -2.40
CA ALA A 26 -9.70 3.82 -1.82
C ALA A 26 -9.71 3.67 -0.29
N ASP A 27 -10.27 2.57 0.23
CA ASP A 27 -10.53 2.30 1.65
C ASP A 27 -9.64 1.18 2.23
N PHE A 28 -8.53 0.88 1.55
CA PHE A 28 -7.58 -0.19 1.91
C PHE A 28 -6.13 0.30 1.94
N ILE A 29 -5.28 -0.42 2.68
CA ILE A 29 -3.82 -0.31 2.62
C ILE A 29 -3.25 -1.39 1.69
N SER A 30 -2.21 -1.09 0.92
CA SER A 30 -1.58 -2.04 0.01
C SER A 30 -0.19 -2.46 0.49
N VAL A 31 0.15 -3.72 0.29
CA VAL A 31 1.52 -4.25 0.40
C VAL A 31 2.00 -4.67 -1.00
N VAL A 32 3.01 -3.95 -1.50
CA VAL A 32 3.54 -4.11 -2.86
C VAL A 32 4.95 -4.68 -2.79
N GLY A 33 5.25 -5.68 -3.62
CA GLY A 33 6.57 -6.29 -3.75
C GLY A 33 6.87 -6.73 -5.18
N ASN A 34 8.14 -7.01 -5.49
CA ASN A 34 8.53 -7.74 -6.68
C ASN A 34 8.48 -9.27 -6.43
N PHE A 35 8.67 -10.10 -7.47
CA PHE A 35 8.59 -11.56 -7.34
C PHE A 35 9.51 -12.14 -6.24
N PRO A 36 10.80 -11.76 -6.12
CA PRO A 36 11.65 -12.19 -4.99
C PRO A 36 11.09 -11.84 -3.61
N SER A 37 10.29 -10.78 -3.51
CA SER A 37 9.70 -10.29 -2.26
C SER A 37 8.34 -10.92 -1.93
N GLY A 38 7.84 -11.86 -2.75
CA GLY A 38 6.50 -12.44 -2.60
C GLY A 38 6.25 -13.09 -1.23
N ASN A 39 7.26 -13.75 -0.64
CA ASN A 39 7.15 -14.31 0.70
C ASN A 39 6.99 -13.22 1.77
N LEU A 40 7.70 -12.09 1.65
CA LEU A 40 7.56 -10.95 2.56
C LEU A 40 6.17 -10.33 2.44
N VAL A 41 5.68 -10.14 1.21
CA VAL A 41 4.33 -9.63 0.94
C VAL A 41 3.28 -10.51 1.61
N LYS A 42 3.34 -11.82 1.38
CA LYS A 42 2.40 -12.80 1.97
C LYS A 42 2.45 -12.77 3.50
N LYS A 43 3.66 -12.79 4.07
CA LYS A 43 3.87 -12.84 5.52
C LYS A 43 3.31 -11.60 6.20
N LEU A 44 3.60 -10.40 5.68
CA LEU A 44 3.04 -9.15 6.21
C LEU A 44 1.52 -9.11 6.08
N ALA A 45 0.96 -9.46 4.92
CA ALA A 45 -0.48 -9.43 4.71
C ALA A 45 -1.23 -10.40 5.63
N VAL A 46 -0.70 -11.60 5.86
CA VAL A 46 -1.28 -12.57 6.80
C VAL A 46 -1.20 -12.06 8.25
N GLY A 47 -0.05 -11.54 8.67
CA GLY A 47 0.11 -10.98 10.01
C GLY A 47 -0.83 -9.79 10.25
N PHE A 48 -0.95 -8.90 9.27
CA PHE A 48 -1.84 -7.74 9.34
C PHE A 48 -3.31 -8.16 9.46
N LYS A 49 -3.76 -9.14 8.65
CA LYS A 49 -5.14 -9.68 8.71
C LYS A 49 -5.47 -10.37 10.03
N LYS A 50 -4.48 -10.88 10.76
CA LYS A 50 -4.68 -11.41 12.13
C LYS A 50 -4.82 -10.28 13.17
N ALA A 51 -4.24 -9.12 12.91
CA ALA A 51 -4.14 -8.03 13.85
C ALA A 51 -5.34 -7.05 13.81
N THR A 52 -6.01 -6.94 12.67
CA THR A 52 -7.14 -6.03 12.42
C THR A 52 -8.05 -6.53 11.29
N SER A 53 -9.27 -6.01 11.24
CA SER A 53 -10.19 -6.09 10.09
C SER A 53 -10.01 -4.97 9.06
N PHE A 54 -9.06 -4.03 9.25
CA PHE A 54 -8.78 -2.97 8.28
C PHE A 54 -8.44 -3.58 6.90
N PRO A 55 -9.06 -3.12 5.80
CA PRO A 55 -8.85 -3.72 4.48
C PRO A 55 -7.40 -3.63 4.02
N ILE A 56 -6.87 -4.75 3.55
CA ILE A 56 -5.50 -4.85 3.04
C ILE A 56 -5.46 -5.63 1.73
N GLU A 57 -4.81 -5.04 0.74
CA GLU A 57 -4.55 -5.64 -0.57
C GLU A 57 -3.07 -5.93 -0.73
N SER A 58 -2.74 -6.98 -1.49
CA SER A 58 -1.36 -7.32 -1.79
C SER A 58 -1.12 -7.44 -3.29
N ALA A 59 0.03 -6.94 -3.73
CA ALA A 59 0.43 -7.00 -5.14
C ALA A 59 1.89 -7.45 -5.24
N VAL A 60 2.11 -8.53 -5.99
CA VAL A 60 3.44 -8.98 -6.40
C VAL A 60 3.54 -8.75 -7.90
N LEU A 61 4.25 -7.69 -8.30
CA LEU A 61 4.27 -7.20 -9.67
C LEU A 61 5.70 -6.90 -10.13
N PRO A 62 5.98 -6.94 -11.45
CA PRO A 62 7.26 -6.46 -11.98
C PRO A 62 7.49 -4.99 -11.65
N GLY A 63 8.75 -4.63 -11.37
CA GLY A 63 9.13 -3.23 -11.05
C GLY A 63 8.79 -2.22 -12.16
N PHE A 64 8.76 -2.65 -13.43
CA PHE A 64 8.41 -1.76 -14.56
C PHE A 64 6.94 -1.32 -14.57
N VAL A 65 6.07 -1.93 -13.75
CA VAL A 65 4.67 -1.52 -13.66
C VAL A 65 4.63 -0.16 -12.93
N PRO A 66 4.01 0.89 -13.50
CA PRO A 66 4.04 2.23 -12.92
C PRO A 66 3.59 2.27 -11.45
N GLY A 67 4.41 2.85 -10.58
CA GLY A 67 4.15 2.96 -9.14
C GLY A 67 4.64 1.77 -8.31
N VAL A 68 5.07 0.66 -8.93
CA VAL A 68 5.59 -0.50 -8.18
C VAL A 68 7.00 -0.25 -7.67
N ASP A 69 7.82 0.53 -8.37
CA ASP A 69 9.21 0.82 -8.00
C ASP A 69 9.49 2.29 -7.64
N PHE A 70 8.45 3.11 -7.43
CA PHE A 70 8.58 4.56 -7.20
C PHE A 70 8.93 4.96 -5.77
N SER A 71 9.37 4.02 -4.91
CA SER A 71 9.68 4.28 -3.50
C SER A 71 10.98 3.57 -3.10
N ASP A 72 11.47 3.86 -1.89
CA ASP A 72 12.83 3.51 -1.45
C ASP A 72 13.17 2.01 -1.55
N HIS A 73 12.18 1.12 -1.47
CA HIS A 73 12.35 -0.31 -1.61
C HIS A 73 12.96 -0.73 -2.96
N TRP A 74 12.85 0.10 -3.99
CA TRP A 74 13.53 -0.12 -5.27
C TRP A 74 15.04 -0.24 -5.11
N SER A 75 15.65 0.61 -4.27
CA SER A 75 17.11 0.56 -4.04
C SER A 75 17.56 -0.77 -3.45
N PHE A 76 16.76 -1.39 -2.59
CA PHE A 76 17.00 -2.72 -2.05
C PHE A 76 16.92 -3.78 -3.14
N TRP A 77 15.93 -3.68 -4.04
CA TRP A 77 15.80 -4.59 -5.18
C TRP A 77 17.01 -4.50 -6.13
N LYS A 78 17.58 -3.31 -6.33
CA LYS A 78 18.78 -3.12 -7.14
C LYS A 78 19.98 -3.89 -6.61
N GLU A 79 20.08 -4.00 -5.29
CA GLU A 79 21.14 -4.74 -4.58
C GLU A 79 20.76 -6.20 -4.30
N GLY A 80 19.64 -6.69 -4.83
CA GLY A 80 19.20 -8.09 -4.70
C GLY A 80 18.54 -8.44 -3.36
N TYR A 81 18.22 -7.45 -2.52
CA TYR A 81 17.52 -7.68 -1.25
C TYR A 81 16.00 -7.71 -1.46
N PRO A 82 15.28 -8.72 -0.93
CA PRO A 82 13.82 -8.70 -0.86
C PRO A 82 13.35 -7.52 -0.01
N ALA A 83 12.45 -6.70 -0.56
CA ALA A 83 11.89 -5.52 0.10
C ALA A 83 10.44 -5.28 -0.36
N ILE A 84 9.63 -4.67 0.50
CA ILE A 84 8.21 -4.41 0.25
C ILE A 84 7.86 -2.98 0.61
N MET A 85 6.84 -2.44 -0.04
CA MET A 85 6.25 -1.14 0.26
C MET A 85 4.88 -1.32 0.87
N VAL A 86 4.61 -0.63 1.98
CA VAL A 86 3.25 -0.45 2.52
C VAL A 86 2.76 0.93 2.13
N THR A 87 1.64 1.02 1.40
CA THR A 87 1.17 2.31 0.86
C THR A 87 -0.34 2.36 0.69
N ASP A 88 -0.90 3.55 0.77
CA ASP A 88 -2.25 3.86 0.31
C ASP A 88 -2.33 4.04 -1.23
N THR A 89 -1.33 3.66 -2.03
CA THR A 89 -1.29 3.85 -3.50
C THR A 89 -1.16 5.31 -3.98
N ALA A 90 -0.99 6.29 -3.09
CA ALA A 90 -0.59 7.66 -3.40
C ALA A 90 -1.40 8.30 -4.55
N PHE A 91 -0.73 8.67 -5.65
CA PHE A 91 -1.31 9.35 -6.82
C PHE A 91 -2.44 8.55 -7.52
N TYR A 92 -2.60 7.27 -7.23
CA TYR A 92 -3.74 6.49 -7.73
C TYR A 92 -5.06 6.81 -7.04
N ARG A 93 -5.05 7.48 -5.88
CA ARG A 93 -6.26 7.89 -5.15
C ARG A 93 -6.25 9.33 -4.66
N ASN A 94 -5.09 9.88 -4.32
CA ASN A 94 -4.97 11.24 -3.76
C ASN A 94 -4.79 12.27 -4.88
N ALA A 95 -5.85 13.03 -5.17
CA ALA A 95 -5.82 14.12 -6.13
C ALA A 95 -4.94 15.30 -5.70
N HIS A 96 -4.53 15.37 -4.42
CA HIS A 96 -3.65 16.41 -3.88
C HIS A 96 -2.17 16.01 -3.91
N TYR A 97 -1.83 14.77 -4.27
CA TYR A 97 -0.46 14.27 -4.21
C TYR A 97 0.53 15.19 -4.96
N HIS A 98 1.63 15.55 -4.31
CA HIS A 98 2.65 16.48 -4.81
C HIS A 98 2.11 17.89 -5.16
N GLN A 99 1.04 18.34 -4.50
CA GLN A 99 0.52 19.70 -4.62
C GLN A 99 0.56 20.42 -3.28
N GLY A 100 0.56 21.75 -3.29
CA GLY A 100 0.46 22.55 -2.06
C GLY A 100 -0.83 22.32 -1.26
N SER A 101 -1.84 21.70 -1.88
CA SER A 101 -3.08 21.28 -1.21
C SER A 101 -2.98 19.94 -0.47
N ASP A 102 -1.83 19.25 -0.51
CA ASP A 102 -1.59 18.03 0.26
C ASP A 102 -1.32 18.38 1.72
N THR A 103 -2.39 18.75 2.42
CA THR A 103 -2.32 19.28 3.78
C THR A 103 -2.78 18.24 4.81
N HIS A 104 -2.41 18.47 6.07
CA HIS A 104 -2.66 17.52 7.15
C HIS A 104 -4.16 17.23 7.38
N GLU A 105 -5.05 18.17 7.04
CA GLU A 105 -6.50 18.02 7.10
C GLU A 105 -7.06 16.99 6.11
N LYS A 106 -6.26 16.56 5.11
CA LYS A 106 -6.64 15.51 4.16
C LYS A 106 -6.32 14.10 4.68
N LEU A 107 -5.61 13.98 5.79
CA LEU A 107 -5.20 12.70 6.35
C LEU A 107 -6.31 12.09 7.23
N ASN A 108 -6.54 10.79 7.07
CA ASN A 108 -7.38 10.01 7.96
C ASN A 108 -6.53 9.43 9.10
N TYR A 109 -6.40 10.22 10.17
CA TYR A 109 -5.64 9.83 11.36
C TYR A 109 -6.15 8.54 12.04
N PRO A 110 -7.46 8.30 12.20
CA PRO A 110 -7.96 7.03 12.72
C PRO A 110 -7.45 5.81 11.94
N SER A 111 -7.54 5.84 10.60
CA SER A 111 -7.02 4.76 9.75
C SER A 111 -5.50 4.60 9.90
N MET A 112 -4.74 5.70 9.94
CA MET A 112 -3.29 5.64 10.14
C MET A 112 -2.92 5.00 11.49
N ALA A 113 -3.61 5.37 12.57
CA ALA A 113 -3.37 4.82 13.90
C ALA A 113 -3.65 3.31 13.96
N GLU A 114 -4.74 2.87 13.33
CA GLU A 114 -5.07 1.46 13.21
C GLU A 114 -4.02 0.69 12.40
N ILE A 115 -3.59 1.22 11.26
CA ILE A 115 -2.56 0.62 10.40
C ILE A 115 -1.24 0.48 11.16
N VAL A 116 -0.79 1.51 11.87
CA VAL A 116 0.45 1.45 12.66
C VAL A 116 0.35 0.38 13.74
N THR A 117 -0.78 0.30 14.43
CA THR A 117 -1.03 -0.72 15.46
C THR A 117 -1.01 -2.13 14.88
N ALA A 118 -1.65 -2.32 13.72
CA ALA A 118 -1.70 -3.60 13.02
C ALA A 118 -0.33 -4.01 12.45
N LEU A 119 0.42 -3.09 11.85
CA LEU A 119 1.77 -3.34 11.36
C LEU A 119 2.70 -3.73 12.50
N LYS A 120 2.65 -3.05 13.65
CA LYS A 120 3.42 -3.42 14.83
C LYS A 120 3.16 -4.88 15.23
N LYS A 121 1.90 -5.28 15.36
CA LYS A 121 1.52 -6.66 15.70
C LYS A 121 2.02 -7.65 14.64
N ALA A 122 1.79 -7.35 13.36
CA ALA A 122 2.23 -8.19 12.25
C ALA A 122 3.74 -8.41 12.24
N LEU A 123 4.53 -7.38 12.58
CA LEU A 123 6.00 -7.44 12.63
C LEU A 123 6.54 -8.18 13.86
N LEU A 124 5.80 -8.20 14.97
CA LEU A 124 6.19 -8.99 16.16
C LEU A 124 5.99 -10.50 15.94
N ASP A 125 5.05 -10.86 15.07
CA ASP A 125 4.75 -12.24 14.68
C ASP A 125 5.49 -12.68 13.40
N PHE A 126 6.51 -11.93 12.97
CA PHE A 126 7.19 -12.11 11.69
C PHE A 126 8.18 -13.27 11.71
#